data_AF-A0A372R1Y7-F1
#
_entry.id   AF-A0A372R1Y7-F1
#
_cell.length_a   1.000
_cell.length_b   1.000
_cell.length_c   1.000
_cell.angle_alpha   90.00
_cell.angle_beta   90.00
_cell.angle_gamma   90.00
#
_symmetry.space_group_name_H-M   'P 1'
#
loop_
_entity.id
_entity.type
_entity.pdbx_description
1 polymer ?
#
loop_
_entity_poly.entity_id
_entity_poly.type
_entity_poly.pdbx_seq_one_letter_code
_entity_poly.pdbx_strand_id
1 'polypeptide(L)'
;MELFNNNLRYLILESKGKLDLEYLDLYFDLDPINLTHFFENCKHINNLKKLLICNSSKINLKATLYVIKEFVKGKNLEYLTYAITNQFVLSNNLKNLIKETENIVKMKMYDDLIIRPSDIDGLV
;
A
#
# COMPACT_ATOMS: atom_id res chain seq x y z
N MET A 1 -0.63 8.08 25.06
CA MET A 1 -1.83 8.45 24.30
C MET A 1 -1.89 7.55 23.08
N GLU A 2 -2.69 6.51 23.16
CA GLU A 2 -3.01 5.63 22.04
C GLU A 2 -4.29 6.14 21.39
N LEU A 3 -4.20 6.52 20.12
CA LEU A 3 -5.37 6.72 19.26
C LEU A 3 -5.37 5.58 18.25
N PHE A 4 -5.69 4.38 18.73
CA PHE A 4 -6.09 3.29 17.83
C PHE A 4 -7.53 3.54 17.40
N ASN A 5 -7.69 4.03 16.18
CA ASN A 5 -8.98 4.12 15.53
C ASN A 5 -9.44 2.69 15.19
N ASN A 6 -10.61 2.28 15.68
CA ASN A 6 -11.17 0.92 15.62
C ASN A 6 -11.43 0.37 14.19
N ASN A 7 -11.02 1.09 13.15
CA ASN A 7 -11.12 0.69 11.74
C ASN A 7 -9.80 0.12 11.17
N LEU A 8 -8.70 0.14 11.94
CA LEU A 8 -7.45 -0.56 11.60
C LEU A 8 -7.55 -2.04 12.02
N ARG A 9 -8.34 -2.83 11.29
CA ARG A 9 -8.25 -4.29 11.40
C ARG A 9 -6.97 -4.72 10.67
N TYR A 10 -5.99 -5.19 11.45
CA TYR A 10 -4.68 -5.73 11.09
C TYR A 10 -3.53 -4.73 11.00
N LEU A 11 -3.16 -4.18 12.17
CA LEU A 11 -1.76 -3.84 12.45
C LEU A 11 -1.32 -4.68 13.66
N ILE A 12 -1.03 -5.96 13.47
CA ILE A 12 -0.24 -6.70 14.48
C ILE A 12 1.22 -6.29 14.26
N LEU A 13 1.63 -5.22 14.93
CA LEU A 13 3.05 -4.89 15.11
C LEU A 13 3.46 -5.24 16.53
N GLU A 14 3.56 -6.54 16.82
CA GLU A 14 4.45 -6.98 17.90
C GLU A 14 5.85 -7.19 17.32
N SER A 15 6.76 -6.25 17.54
CA SER A 15 8.15 -6.66 17.75
C SER A 15 8.93 -5.66 18.60
N LYS A 16 9.35 -6.10 19.78
CA LYS A 16 10.44 -5.52 20.57
C LYS A 16 11.81 -5.83 19.94
N GLY A 17 11.99 -5.48 18.66
CA GLY A 17 13.19 -5.74 17.86
C GLY A 17 13.13 -4.97 16.55
N LYS A 18 14.29 -4.76 15.89
CA LYS A 18 14.39 -4.11 14.57
C LYS A 18 13.38 -4.76 13.61
N LEU A 19 12.34 -4.02 13.20
CA LEU A 19 11.35 -4.47 12.23
C LEU A 19 12.02 -4.58 10.86
N ASP A 20 12.40 -5.80 10.48
CA ASP A 20 12.85 -6.15 9.14
C ASP A 20 11.63 -6.58 8.31
N LEU A 21 10.84 -5.58 7.91
CA LEU A 21 9.60 -5.79 7.16
C LEU A 21 9.87 -5.65 5.64
N GLU A 22 9.83 -6.76 4.91
CA GLU A 22 10.03 -6.76 3.45
C GLU A 22 8.80 -6.26 2.67
N TYR A 23 7.61 -6.40 3.27
CA TYR A 23 6.33 -6.27 2.59
C TYR A 23 5.29 -5.55 3.45
N LEU A 24 4.52 -4.66 2.83
CA LEU A 24 3.43 -3.94 3.47
C LEU A 24 2.16 -3.99 2.60
N ASP A 25 1.04 -4.41 3.19
CA ASP A 25 -0.28 -4.46 2.56
C ASP A 25 -1.26 -3.57 3.29
N LEU A 26 -1.88 -2.64 2.57
CA LEU A 26 -2.83 -1.67 3.09
C LEU A 26 -4.17 -1.88 2.40
N TYR A 27 -5.16 -2.39 3.14
CA TYR A 27 -6.53 -2.60 2.66
C TYR A 27 -7.53 -1.83 3.52
N PHE A 28 -7.84 -0.57 3.17
CA PHE A 28 -8.80 0.27 3.91
C PHE A 28 -9.13 1.59 3.19
N ASP A 29 -10.03 2.40 3.78
CA ASP A 29 -10.35 3.75 3.32
C ASP A 29 -9.17 4.69 3.59
N LEU A 30 -8.39 4.96 2.55
CA LEU A 30 -7.15 5.72 2.66
C LEU A 30 -7.41 7.22 2.58
N ASP A 31 -7.54 7.84 3.74
CA ASP A 31 -7.41 9.28 3.89
C ASP A 31 -5.93 9.72 3.75
N PRO A 32 -5.63 10.77 2.95
CA PRO A 32 -4.26 11.22 2.70
C PRO A 32 -3.52 11.71 3.96
N ILE A 33 -4.21 12.28 4.94
CA ILE A 33 -3.58 12.80 6.17
C ILE A 33 -3.10 11.61 7.00
N ASN A 34 -4.00 10.65 7.25
CA ASN A 34 -3.69 9.44 8.00
C ASN A 34 -2.59 8.62 7.30
N LEU A 35 -2.66 8.49 5.97
CA LEU A 35 -1.64 7.80 5.19
C LEU A 35 -0.26 8.47 5.26
N THR A 36 -0.23 9.80 5.31
CA THR A 36 1.03 10.56 5.49
C THR A 36 1.66 10.22 6.83
N HIS A 37 0.89 10.29 7.92
CA HIS A 37 1.38 9.95 9.26
C HIS A 37 1.86 8.50 9.35
N PHE A 38 1.14 7.58 8.73
CA PHE A 38 1.54 6.18 8.66
C PHE A 38 2.89 6.01 7.92
N PHE A 39 3.05 6.62 6.75
CA PHE A 39 4.29 6.54 5.99
C PHE A 39 5.49 7.22 6.66
N GLU A 40 5.27 8.32 7.38
CA GLU A 40 6.30 8.93 8.25
C GLU A 40 6.82 7.92 9.27
N ASN A 41 5.91 7.18 9.91
CA ASN A 41 6.29 6.12 10.84
C ASN A 41 7.02 4.96 10.14
N CYS A 42 6.74 4.68 8.87
CA CYS A 42 7.44 3.63 8.11
C CYS A 42 8.79 4.07 7.49
N LYS A 43 9.21 5.34 7.63
CA LYS A 43 10.46 5.83 7.01
C LYS A 43 11.70 5.05 7.43
N HIS A 44 11.76 4.56 8.67
CA HIS A 44 12.90 3.82 9.20
C HIS A 44 12.95 2.34 8.78
N ILE A 45 11.92 1.83 8.11
CA ILE A 45 11.89 0.46 7.57
C ILE A 45 12.74 0.43 6.29
N ASN A 46 14.00 0.01 6.41
CA ASN A 46 14.96 0.06 5.31
C ASN A 46 14.82 -1.10 4.31
N ASN A 47 14.28 -2.23 4.75
CA ASN A 47 14.19 -3.45 3.94
C ASN A 47 12.83 -3.63 3.27
N LEU A 48 11.97 -2.61 3.31
CA LEU A 48 10.69 -2.62 2.61
C LEU A 48 10.93 -2.65 1.10
N LYS A 49 10.49 -3.73 0.44
CA LYS A 49 10.62 -3.94 -1.00
C LYS A 49 9.28 -3.93 -1.72
N LYS A 50 8.18 -4.24 -1.03
CA LYS A 50 6.86 -4.46 -1.64
C LYS A 50 5.81 -3.63 -0.92
N LEU A 51 5.07 -2.83 -1.68
CA LEU A 51 3.95 -2.03 -1.18
C LEU A 51 2.67 -2.38 -1.95
N LEU A 52 1.73 -2.96 -1.23
CA LEU A 52 0.41 -3.35 -1.72
C LEU A 52 -0.62 -2.40 -1.14
N ILE A 53 -1.42 -1.78 -2.01
CA ILE A 53 -2.44 -0.82 -1.59
C ILE A 53 -3.75 -1.14 -2.29
N CYS A 54 -4.79 -1.39 -1.51
CA CYS A 54 -6.16 -1.45 -1.97
C CYS A 54 -6.99 -0.42 -1.20
N ASN A 55 -7.40 0.63 -1.92
CA ASN A 55 -8.15 1.73 -1.36
C ASN A 55 -9.66 1.49 -1.52
N SER A 56 -10.41 1.40 -0.44
CA SER A 56 -11.88 1.27 -0.55
C SER A 56 -12.61 2.57 -0.86
N SER A 57 -11.91 3.71 -0.80
CA SER A 57 -12.48 5.03 -1.06
C SER A 57 -11.90 5.70 -2.31
N LYS A 58 -12.73 6.50 -2.99
CA LYS A 58 -12.29 7.43 -4.04
C LYS A 58 -12.17 8.87 -3.56
N ILE A 59 -12.57 9.13 -2.33
CA ILE A 59 -12.52 10.46 -1.74
C ILE A 59 -11.05 10.87 -1.65
N ASN A 60 -10.74 12.10 -2.06
CA ASN A 60 -9.39 12.65 -2.06
C ASN A 60 -8.35 11.82 -2.84
N LEU A 61 -8.77 10.99 -3.80
CA LEU A 61 -7.89 10.06 -4.54
C LEU A 61 -6.62 10.74 -5.07
N LYS A 62 -6.73 11.93 -5.66
CA LYS A 62 -5.56 12.66 -6.17
C LYS A 62 -4.52 12.96 -5.07
N ALA A 63 -4.98 13.37 -3.89
CA ALA A 63 -4.11 13.64 -2.74
C ALA A 63 -3.54 12.33 -2.17
N THR A 64 -4.35 11.27 -2.05
CA THR A 64 -3.88 9.95 -1.62
C THR A 64 -2.79 9.40 -2.55
N LEU A 65 -2.99 9.49 -3.86
CA LEU A 65 -1.98 9.07 -4.85
C LEU A 65 -0.71 9.91 -4.79
N TYR A 66 -0.81 11.22 -4.51
CA TYR A 66 0.35 12.07 -4.31
C TYR A 66 1.18 11.61 -3.10
N VAL A 67 0.54 11.33 -1.97
CA VAL A 67 1.21 10.83 -0.75
C VAL A 67 1.93 9.50 -1.02
N ILE A 68 1.29 8.57 -1.73
CA ILE A 68 1.90 7.28 -2.13
C ILE A 68 3.14 7.52 -3.00
N LYS A 69 3.02 8.38 -4.01
CA LYS A 69 4.14 8.70 -4.89
C LYS A 69 5.35 9.25 -4.13
N GLU A 70 5.13 10.21 -3.23
CA GLU A 70 6.23 10.81 -2.47
C GLU A 70 6.89 9.79 -1.52
N PHE A 71 6.11 8.89 -0.92
CA PHE A 71 6.67 7.80 -0.14
C PHE A 71 7.52 6.85 -0.99
N VAL A 72 7.01 6.44 -2.15
CA VAL A 72 7.69 5.53 -3.09
C VAL A 72 9.01 6.13 -3.56
N LYS A 73 9.06 7.43 -3.89
CA LYS A 73 10.31 8.11 -4.26
C LYS A 73 11.38 8.06 -3.19
N GLY A 74 10.99 8.04 -1.92
CA GLY A 74 11.89 7.95 -0.77
C GLY A 74 12.31 6.53 -0.40
N LYS A 75 11.86 5.52 -1.14
CA LYS A 75 12.10 4.10 -0.86
C LYS A 75 12.63 3.40 -2.11
N ASN A 76 13.45 2.36 -1.90
CA ASN A 76 13.91 1.50 -2.98
C ASN A 76 12.98 0.29 -3.13
N LEU A 77 11.72 0.54 -3.48
CA LEU A 77 10.72 -0.52 -3.66
C LEU A 77 10.99 -1.28 -4.96
N GLU A 78 10.88 -2.61 -4.89
CA GLU A 78 10.86 -3.46 -6.09
C GLU A 78 9.47 -3.41 -6.75
N TYR A 79 8.40 -3.45 -5.94
CA TYR A 79 7.02 -3.53 -6.44
C TYR A 79 6.09 -2.57 -5.72
N LEU A 80 5.23 -1.94 -6.51
CA LEU A 80 4.07 -1.19 -6.07
C LEU A 80 2.83 -1.73 -6.76
N THR A 81 1.75 -1.86 -6.02
CA THR A 81 0.43 -2.02 -6.61
C THR A 81 -0.58 -1.12 -5.91
N TYR A 82 -1.56 -0.71 -6.70
CA TYR A 82 -2.65 0.13 -6.26
C TYR A 82 -3.94 -0.32 -6.92
N ALA A 83 -4.93 -0.68 -6.11
CA ALA A 83 -6.29 -0.96 -6.53
C ALA A 83 -7.28 -0.07 -5.79
N ILE A 84 -8.47 0.10 -6.38
CA ILE A 84 -9.63 0.68 -5.68
C ILE A 84 -10.66 -0.44 -5.53
N THR A 85 -11.16 -0.67 -4.32
CA THR A 85 -12.13 -1.74 -4.06
C THR A 85 -13.33 -1.61 -5.00
N ASN A 86 -13.80 -2.73 -5.54
CA ASN A 86 -14.88 -2.82 -6.54
C ASN A 86 -14.58 -2.18 -7.90
N GLN A 87 -13.33 -1.78 -8.18
CA GLN A 87 -12.88 -1.32 -9.50
C GLN A 87 -11.51 -1.87 -9.85
N PHE A 88 -11.50 -3.00 -10.54
CA PHE A 88 -10.32 -3.55 -11.23
C PHE A 88 -9.98 -2.78 -12.51
N VAL A 89 -10.80 -1.79 -12.88
CA VAL A 89 -10.57 -0.96 -14.07
C VAL A 89 -9.60 0.17 -13.71
N LEU A 90 -8.45 0.19 -14.40
CA LEU A 90 -7.45 1.26 -14.35
C LEU A 90 -8.08 2.63 -14.63
N SER A 91 -8.33 3.40 -13.57
CA SER A 91 -8.73 4.80 -13.69
C SER A 91 -7.59 5.63 -14.31
N ASN A 92 -7.92 6.74 -14.99
CA ASN A 92 -6.91 7.64 -15.57
C ASN A 92 -5.90 8.16 -14.52
N ASN A 93 -6.33 8.30 -13.26
CA ASN A 93 -5.45 8.71 -12.17
C ASN A 93 -4.39 7.65 -11.85
N LEU A 94 -4.74 6.36 -11.95
CA LEU A 94 -3.79 5.26 -11.78
C LEU A 94 -2.80 5.18 -12.94
N LYS A 95 -3.26 5.43 -14.18
CA LYS A 95 -2.36 5.54 -15.34
C LYS A 95 -1.31 6.65 -15.16
N ASN A 96 -1.73 7.79 -14.61
CA ASN A 96 -0.81 8.89 -14.29
C ASN A 96 0.21 8.48 -13.22
N LEU A 97 -0.24 7.81 -12.15
CA LEU A 97 0.68 7.28 -11.13
C LEU A 97 1.72 6.35 -11.78
N ILE A 98 1.26 5.37 -12.57
CA ILE A 98 2.14 4.42 -13.26
C ILE A 98 3.20 5.16 -14.07
N LYS A 99 2.78 6.09 -14.92
CA LYS A 99 3.70 6.87 -15.76
C LYS A 99 4.70 7.70 -14.93
N GLU A 100 4.27 8.24 -13.80
CA GLU A 100 5.14 9.04 -12.93
C GLU A 100 6.13 8.19 -12.10
N THR A 101 5.82 6.92 -11.86
CA THR A 101 6.61 6.04 -11.00
C THR A 101 7.29 4.88 -11.73
N GLU A 102 7.05 4.67 -13.04
CA GLU A 102 7.55 3.52 -13.81
C GLU A 102 9.08 3.41 -13.83
N ASN A 103 9.79 4.53 -13.75
CA ASN A 103 11.26 4.57 -13.70
C ASN A 103 11.82 4.30 -12.29
N ILE A 104 10.95 4.20 -11.28
CA ILE A 104 11.31 4.13 -9.86
C ILE A 104 10.91 2.78 -9.26
N VAL A 105 9.72 2.30 -9.57
CA VAL A 105 9.17 1.06 -9.03
C VAL A 105 8.39 0.31 -10.10
N LYS A 106 8.47 -1.03 -10.07
CA LYS A 106 7.67 -1.85 -10.97
C LYS A 106 6.22 -1.88 -10.49
N MET A 107 5.33 -1.33 -11.31
CA MET A 107 3.90 -1.42 -11.08
C MET A 107 3.38 -2.83 -11.42
N LYS A 108 2.60 -3.43 -10.52
CA LYS A 108 1.91 -4.70 -10.75
C LYS A 108 0.41 -4.56 -10.46
N MET A 109 -0.40 -5.42 -11.06
CA MET A 109 -1.80 -5.52 -10.65
C MET A 109 -1.89 -6.06 -9.23
N TYR A 110 -2.89 -5.63 -8.49
CA TYR A 110 -3.07 -6.07 -7.10
C TYR A 110 -3.26 -7.59 -7.09
N ASP A 111 -4.13 -8.10 -7.97
CA ASP A 111 -4.41 -9.54 -8.14
C ASP A 111 -3.19 -10.40 -8.52
N ASP A 112 -2.14 -9.83 -9.13
CA ASP A 112 -0.90 -10.57 -9.43
C ASP A 112 -0.05 -10.84 -8.18
N LEU A 113 -0.34 -10.15 -7.07
CA LEU A 113 0.47 -10.13 -5.86
C LEU A 113 -0.27 -10.61 -4.61
N ILE A 114 -1.60 -10.64 -4.60
CA ILE A 114 -2.37 -11.20 -3.49
C ILE A 114 -2.27 -12.73 -3.56
N ILE A 115 -1.97 -13.38 -2.44
CA ILE A 115 -2.16 -14.83 -2.30
C ILE A 115 -3.63 -15.05 -1.93
N ARG A 116 -4.44 -15.58 -2.83
CA ARG A 116 -5.84 -15.91 -2.51
C ARG A 116 -5.88 -17.27 -1.79
N PRO A 117 -6.88 -17.52 -0.93
CA PRO A 117 -7.09 -18.85 -0.35
C PRO A 117 -7.19 -19.96 -1.40
N SER A 118 -7.71 -19.64 -2.59
CA SER A 118 -7.79 -20.55 -3.75
C SER A 118 -6.45 -20.84 -4.43
N ASP A 119 -5.45 -19.99 -4.24
CA ASP A 119 -4.10 -20.18 -4.79
C ASP A 119 -3.25 -21.07 -3.86
N ILE A 120 -3.77 -21.42 -2.68
CA ILE A 120 -3.20 -22.41 -1.77
C ILE A 120 -3.88 -23.74 -2.08
N ASP A 121 -3.17 -24.64 -2.76
CA ASP A 121 -3.64 -26.00 -3.06
C ASP A 121 -4.22 -26.65 -1.78
N GLY A 122 -5.51 -27.03 -1.84
CA GLY A 122 -6.17 -27.86 -0.81
C GLY A 122 -7.33 -27.25 -0.04
N LEU A 123 -7.75 -26.01 -0.33
CA LEU A 123 -8.98 -25.42 0.24
C LEU A 123 -10.03 -25.22 -0.85
N VAL A 124 -10.62 -26.33 -1.31
CA VAL A 124 -11.90 -26.35 -2.06
C VAL A 124 -12.99 -26.87 -1.15
#